data_AF-A0A3B8W6P2-F1
#
_entry.id   AF-A0A3B8W6P2-F1
#
_cell.length_a   1.000
_cell.length_b   1.000
_cell.length_c   1.000
_cell.angle_alpha   90.00
_cell.angle_beta   90.00
_cell.angle_gamma   90.00
#
_symmetry.space_group_name_H-M   'P 1'
#
loop_
_entity.id
_entity.type
_entity.pdbx_description
1 polymer ?
#
loop_
_entity_poly.entity_id
_entity_poly.type
_entity_poly.pdbx_seq_one_letter_code
_entity_poly.pdbx_strand_id
1 'polypeptide(L)'
;MEIKIIFEPNLYSIAYDKNETYASIEDLSEYIEEEEFLDELTKALELWTNPEYLEQFFHKNQKHLQSEYWGAISIEEAISKTIELAHALEEFLVETKADNIEYYFNPLDNLTTRLRPLGKSKFKDNWLRLYAIKIDDNRFLITGGAIKLTRTMQENEYTNNELYKLSKVCNFLKQEGVFDSDSFDELLFEVTL
;
A
#
# COMPACT_ATOMS: atom_id res chain seq x y z
N MET A 1 -15.70 3.79 2.28
CA MET A 1 -14.35 3.41 2.73
C MET A 1 -14.35 3.41 4.25
N GLU A 2 -13.57 2.53 4.86
CA GLU A 2 -13.44 2.38 6.31
C GLU A 2 -11.96 2.49 6.70
N ILE A 3 -11.66 3.05 7.87
CA ILE A 3 -10.30 3.08 8.42
C ILE A 3 -10.17 1.92 9.41
N LYS A 4 -9.26 0.98 9.11
CA LYS A 4 -8.92 -0.14 10.00
C LYS A 4 -7.69 0.21 10.83
N ILE A 5 -7.75 -0.12 12.11
CA ILE A 5 -6.63 -0.03 13.04
C ILE A 5 -5.75 -1.26 12.84
N ILE A 6 -4.46 -1.05 12.53
CA ILE A 6 -3.49 -2.13 12.40
C ILE A 6 -2.63 -2.20 13.67
N PHE A 7 -1.92 -1.11 13.98
CA PHE A 7 -1.14 -0.96 15.21
C PHE A 7 -1.30 0.46 15.75
N GLU A 8 -2.14 0.64 16.76
CA GLU A 8 -2.32 1.94 17.40
C GLU A 8 -1.08 2.37 18.23
N PRO A 9 -0.70 3.66 18.21
CA PRO A 9 -1.27 4.75 17.41
C PRO A 9 -0.61 4.93 16.01
N ASN A 10 0.24 4.00 15.58
CA ASN A 10 1.23 4.25 14.52
C ASN A 10 0.73 3.94 13.10
N LEU A 11 -0.10 2.92 12.93
CA LEU A 11 -0.44 2.39 11.62
C LEU A 11 -1.91 2.03 11.49
N TYR A 12 -2.51 2.58 10.45
CA TYR A 12 -3.89 2.36 10.02
C TYR A 12 -3.90 2.00 8.55
N SER A 13 -5.01 1.43 8.07
CA SER A 13 -5.15 1.03 6.67
C SER A 13 -6.58 1.22 6.19
N ILE A 14 -6.77 1.68 4.96
CA ILE A 14 -8.10 1.84 4.37
C ILE A 14 -8.62 0.50 3.89
N ALA A 15 -9.90 0.22 4.16
CA ALA A 15 -10.67 -0.76 3.43
C ALA A 15 -11.67 -0.05 2.51
N TYR A 16 -11.63 -0.34 1.21
CA TYR A 16 -12.57 0.25 0.24
C TYR A 16 -13.85 -0.58 0.15
N ASP A 17 -14.96 0.07 -0.22
CA ASP A 17 -16.21 -0.63 -0.50
C ASP A 17 -16.06 -1.48 -1.77
N LYS A 18 -16.59 -2.70 -1.77
CA LYS A 18 -16.60 -3.63 -2.92
C LYS A 18 -17.20 -3.00 -4.19
N ASN A 19 -18.10 -2.03 -4.03
CA ASN A 19 -18.71 -1.30 -5.15
C ASN A 19 -17.81 -0.23 -5.77
N GLU A 20 -16.72 0.17 -5.09
CA GLU A 20 -15.74 1.09 -5.64
C GLU A 20 -14.77 0.34 -6.55
N THR A 21 -15.07 0.35 -7.85
CA THR A 21 -14.27 -0.30 -8.88
C THR A 21 -12.97 0.48 -9.10
N TYR A 22 -11.90 0.08 -8.40
CA TYR A 22 -10.52 0.38 -8.80
C TYR A 22 -10.06 -0.77 -9.70
N ALA A 23 -9.42 -0.48 -10.83
CA ALA A 23 -9.32 -1.44 -11.93
C ALA A 23 -8.94 -2.87 -11.48
N SER A 24 -9.81 -3.80 -11.89
CA SER A 24 -9.77 -5.26 -11.79
C SER A 24 -9.94 -5.91 -10.41
N ILE A 25 -11.00 -5.56 -9.66
CA ILE A 25 -11.51 -6.45 -8.58
C ILE A 25 -11.97 -7.81 -9.16
N GLU A 26 -12.49 -7.82 -10.39
CA GLU A 26 -12.90 -9.06 -11.11
C GLU A 26 -11.75 -10.06 -11.34
N ASP A 27 -10.49 -9.62 -11.26
CA ASP A 27 -9.29 -10.45 -11.48
C ASP A 27 -8.62 -10.83 -10.14
N LEU A 28 -9.07 -10.25 -9.01
CA LEU A 28 -8.49 -10.49 -7.68
C LEU A 28 -9.36 -11.36 -6.78
N SER A 29 -10.67 -11.49 -7.08
CA SER A 29 -11.59 -12.36 -6.36
C SER A 29 -11.24 -13.85 -6.44
N GLU A 30 -10.37 -14.24 -7.39
CA GLU A 30 -9.82 -15.59 -7.48
C GLU A 30 -8.73 -15.85 -6.42
N TYR A 31 -8.04 -14.82 -5.93
CA TYR A 31 -6.86 -14.93 -5.06
C TYR A 31 -7.09 -14.55 -3.61
N ILE A 32 -8.23 -13.92 -3.31
CA ILE A 32 -8.60 -13.41 -1.99
C ILE A 32 -9.94 -14.04 -1.63
N GLU A 33 -10.01 -14.74 -0.50
CA GLU A 33 -11.26 -15.36 -0.02
C GLU A 33 -12.32 -14.26 0.24
N GLU A 34 -13.54 -14.46 -0.26
CA GLU A 34 -14.65 -13.50 -0.24
C GLU A 34 -15.25 -13.28 1.17
N GLU A 35 -14.46 -12.96 2.20
CA GLU A 35 -15.05 -12.53 3.47
C GLU A 35 -14.43 -11.23 3.98
N GLU A 36 -15.31 -10.23 4.05
CA GLU A 36 -15.12 -8.94 4.71
C GLU A 36 -14.10 -7.96 4.10
N PHE A 37 -14.23 -6.70 4.54
CA PHE A 37 -13.54 -5.54 4.03
C PHE A 37 -12.04 -5.61 4.33
N LEU A 38 -11.29 -6.35 3.50
CA LEU A 38 -9.85 -6.44 3.66
C LEU A 38 -9.22 -5.06 3.43
N ASP A 39 -8.49 -4.59 4.43
CA ASP A 39 -7.76 -3.34 4.32
C ASP A 39 -6.60 -3.48 3.33
N GLU A 40 -6.13 -2.35 2.79
CA GLU A 40 -5.13 -2.35 1.72
C GLU A 40 -3.77 -2.92 2.11
N LEU A 41 -3.38 -2.88 3.40
CA LEU A 41 -2.14 -3.48 3.86
C LEU A 41 -2.27 -5.01 3.86
N THR A 42 -3.31 -5.53 4.49
CA THR A 42 -3.56 -6.99 4.53
C THR A 42 -3.72 -7.53 3.10
N LYS A 43 -4.49 -6.84 2.25
CA LYS A 43 -4.63 -7.20 0.84
C LYS A 43 -3.29 -7.22 0.10
N ALA A 44 -2.42 -6.24 0.35
CA ALA A 44 -1.10 -6.22 -0.30
C ALA A 44 -0.26 -7.42 0.14
N LEU A 45 -0.25 -7.74 1.44
CA LEU A 45 0.51 -8.87 1.99
C LEU A 45 -0.01 -10.22 1.45
N GLU A 46 -1.34 -10.43 1.41
CA GLU A 46 -1.93 -11.64 0.84
C GLU A 46 -1.56 -11.83 -0.63
N LEU A 47 -1.69 -10.78 -1.45
CA LEU A 47 -1.31 -10.86 -2.86
C LEU A 47 0.20 -11.07 -3.04
N TRP A 48 1.04 -10.46 -2.21
CA TRP A 48 2.50 -10.64 -2.29
C TRP A 48 3.01 -11.97 -1.73
N THR A 49 2.14 -12.73 -1.07
CA THR A 49 2.44 -14.07 -0.54
C THR A 49 1.72 -15.18 -1.32
N ASN A 50 0.77 -14.83 -2.21
CA ASN A 50 0.04 -15.78 -3.06
C ASN A 50 0.85 -16.15 -4.34
N PRO A 51 1.33 -17.40 -4.47
CA PRO A 51 2.15 -17.80 -5.62
C PRO A 51 1.40 -17.75 -6.95
N GLU A 52 0.11 -18.09 -6.98
CA GLU A 52 -0.71 -18.12 -8.20
C GLU A 52 -0.92 -16.71 -8.75
N TYR A 53 -1.23 -15.75 -7.88
CA TYR A 53 -1.30 -14.34 -8.24
C TYR A 53 0.04 -13.84 -8.79
N LEU A 54 1.14 -14.15 -8.10
CA LEU A 54 2.47 -13.69 -8.51
C LEU A 54 2.90 -14.28 -9.84
N GLU A 55 2.62 -15.56 -10.08
CA GLU A 55 2.90 -16.21 -11.36
C GLU A 55 2.20 -15.47 -12.52
N GLN A 56 0.90 -15.20 -12.38
CA GLN A 56 0.15 -14.45 -13.39
C GLN A 56 0.64 -13.01 -13.54
N PHE A 57 0.90 -12.33 -12.41
CA PHE A 57 1.42 -10.97 -12.41
C PHE A 57 2.76 -10.89 -13.15
N PHE A 58 3.71 -11.78 -12.86
CA PHE A 58 5.04 -11.75 -13.48
C PHE A 58 5.01 -12.22 -14.92
N HIS A 59 4.15 -13.17 -15.31
CA HIS A 59 3.93 -13.50 -16.72
C HIS A 59 3.37 -12.32 -17.51
N LYS A 60 2.34 -11.65 -16.99
CA LYS A 60 1.74 -10.46 -17.62
C LYS A 60 2.75 -9.32 -17.76
N ASN A 61 3.67 -9.19 -16.80
CA ASN A 61 4.68 -8.13 -16.76
C ASN A 61 6.10 -8.61 -17.15
N GLN A 62 6.23 -9.75 -17.84
CA GLN A 62 7.52 -10.40 -18.09
C GLN A 62 8.53 -9.49 -18.79
N LYS A 63 8.07 -8.65 -19.74
CA LYS A 63 8.91 -7.67 -20.45
C LYS A 63 9.57 -6.67 -19.50
N HIS A 64 8.87 -6.26 -18.42
CA HIS A 64 9.39 -5.35 -17.42
C HIS A 64 10.30 -6.08 -16.43
N LEU A 65 9.94 -7.30 -16.04
CA LEU A 65 10.76 -8.14 -15.17
C LEU A 65 12.13 -8.45 -15.77
N GLN A 66 12.17 -8.77 -17.06
CA GLN A 66 13.38 -9.09 -17.81
C GLN A 66 14.16 -7.85 -18.28
N SER A 67 13.72 -6.65 -17.93
CA SER A 67 14.47 -5.44 -18.23
C SER A 67 15.73 -5.35 -17.36
N GLU A 68 16.74 -4.61 -17.84
CA GLU A 68 17.99 -4.38 -17.09
C GLU A 68 17.78 -3.67 -15.74
N TYR A 69 16.61 -3.06 -15.53
CA TYR A 69 16.32 -2.29 -14.32
C TYR A 69 16.43 -3.14 -13.03
N TRP A 70 16.03 -4.41 -13.08
CA TRP A 70 16.13 -5.35 -11.95
C TRP A 70 17.16 -6.46 -12.19
N GLY A 71 18.01 -6.33 -13.20
CA GLY A 71 19.06 -7.31 -13.51
C GLY A 71 18.59 -8.58 -14.22
N ALA A 72 17.37 -8.57 -14.78
CA ALA A 72 16.75 -9.68 -15.52
C ALA A 72 16.77 -11.02 -14.76
N ILE A 73 15.74 -11.25 -13.95
CA ILE A 73 15.57 -12.48 -13.16
C ILE A 73 14.49 -13.38 -13.75
N SER A 74 14.48 -14.66 -13.37
CA SER A 74 13.41 -15.59 -13.75
C SER A 74 12.08 -15.27 -13.03
N ILE A 75 10.97 -15.80 -13.54
CA ILE A 75 9.66 -15.64 -12.89
C ILE A 75 9.67 -16.36 -11.54
N GLU A 76 10.23 -17.55 -11.46
CA GLU A 76 10.34 -18.34 -10.23
C GLU A 76 11.17 -17.61 -9.18
N GLU A 77 12.30 -17.01 -9.58
CA GLU A 77 13.12 -16.17 -8.70
C GLU A 77 12.35 -14.93 -8.22
N ALA A 78 11.55 -14.32 -9.10
CA ALA A 78 10.74 -13.15 -8.77
C ALA A 78 9.63 -13.47 -7.77
N ILE A 79 8.97 -14.63 -7.93
CA ILE A 79 7.97 -15.13 -6.99
C ILE A 79 8.59 -15.35 -5.62
N SER A 80 9.65 -16.18 -5.53
CA SER A 80 10.33 -16.50 -4.26
C SER A 80 10.76 -15.22 -3.54
N LYS A 81 11.43 -14.32 -4.27
CA LYS A 81 11.90 -13.05 -3.72
C LYS A 81 10.75 -12.16 -3.24
N THR A 82 9.63 -12.13 -3.94
CA THR A 82 8.48 -11.30 -3.53
C THR A 82 7.87 -11.81 -2.24
N ILE A 83 7.68 -13.13 -2.13
CA ILE A 83 7.16 -13.77 -0.91
C ILE A 83 8.11 -13.52 0.27
N GLU A 84 9.42 -13.70 0.08
CA GLU A 84 10.42 -13.44 1.12
C GLU A 84 10.37 -11.99 1.62
N LEU A 85 10.28 -11.01 0.70
CA LEU A 85 10.17 -9.60 1.06
C LEU A 85 8.85 -9.28 1.79
N ALA A 86 7.74 -9.91 1.38
CA ALA A 86 6.45 -9.70 2.01
C ALA A 86 6.42 -10.25 3.45
N HIS A 87 6.94 -11.47 3.68
CA HIS A 87 7.07 -12.02 5.02
C HIS A 87 8.00 -11.19 5.90
N ALA A 88 9.14 -10.72 5.37
CA ALA A 88 10.05 -9.87 6.13
C ALA A 88 9.42 -8.53 6.53
N LEU A 89 8.60 -7.95 5.65
CA LEU A 89 7.83 -6.74 5.96
C LEU A 89 6.78 -7.00 7.04
N GLU A 90 6.02 -8.09 6.92
CA GLU A 90 4.99 -8.46 7.90
C GLU A 90 5.61 -8.73 9.28
N GLU A 91 6.69 -9.52 9.34
CA GLU A 91 7.46 -9.79 10.57
C GLU A 91 7.95 -8.48 11.19
N PHE A 92 8.56 -7.59 10.41
CA PHE A 92 8.98 -6.27 10.87
C PHE A 92 7.81 -5.47 11.48
N LEU A 93 6.66 -5.41 10.81
CA LEU A 93 5.50 -4.65 11.29
C LEU A 93 4.97 -5.22 12.60
N VAL A 94 4.90 -6.56 12.73
CA VAL A 94 4.40 -7.24 13.93
C VAL A 94 5.38 -7.09 15.10
N GLU A 95 6.68 -7.34 14.89
CA GLU A 95 7.69 -7.29 15.93
C GLU A 95 7.86 -5.87 16.50
N THR A 96 7.83 -4.87 15.63
CA THR A 96 7.96 -3.46 16.03
C THR A 96 6.63 -2.83 16.43
N LYS A 97 5.50 -3.48 16.12
CA LYS A 97 4.16 -2.87 16.16
C LYS A 97 4.12 -1.56 15.37
N ALA A 98 4.79 -1.54 14.22
CA ALA A 98 5.02 -0.35 13.40
C ALA A 98 5.67 0.83 14.17
N ASP A 99 6.44 0.55 15.24
CA ASP A 99 7.23 1.58 15.88
C ASP A 99 8.35 2.07 14.93
N ASN A 100 8.61 3.37 14.95
CA ASN A 100 9.56 4.04 14.07
C ASN A 100 9.33 3.79 12.57
N ILE A 101 8.09 3.47 12.15
CA ILE A 101 7.75 3.21 10.75
C ILE A 101 8.01 4.43 9.85
N GLU A 102 8.01 5.63 10.42
CA GLU A 102 8.32 6.88 9.70
C GLU A 102 9.64 6.84 8.92
N TYR A 103 10.67 6.18 9.44
CA TYR A 103 11.98 6.12 8.77
C TYR A 103 11.95 5.37 7.43
N TYR A 104 10.91 4.57 7.20
CA TYR A 104 10.75 3.81 5.98
C TYR A 104 9.85 4.50 4.96
N PHE A 105 9.13 5.54 5.36
CA PHE A 105 8.29 6.34 4.48
C PHE A 105 9.05 7.54 3.91
N ASN A 106 8.98 7.66 2.59
CA ASN A 106 9.52 8.80 1.86
C ASN A 106 8.37 9.62 1.24
N PRO A 107 8.55 10.93 1.02
CA PRO A 107 7.61 11.70 0.22
C PRO A 107 7.34 11.05 -1.14
N LEU A 108 6.07 11.07 -1.55
CA LEU A 108 5.66 10.50 -2.84
C LEU A 108 6.38 11.20 -4.00
N ASP A 109 6.43 12.54 -3.95
CA ASP A 109 7.19 13.36 -4.87
C ASP A 109 8.67 13.43 -4.45
N ASN A 110 9.55 13.01 -5.36
CA ASN A 110 11.00 12.98 -5.12
C ASN A 110 11.62 14.39 -5.00
N LEU A 111 10.90 15.46 -5.38
CA LEU A 111 11.34 16.84 -5.18
C LEU A 111 11.07 17.35 -3.76
N THR A 112 10.23 16.64 -3.00
CA THR A 112 9.88 17.00 -1.63
C THR A 112 10.87 16.35 -0.66
N THR A 113 11.52 17.15 0.18
CA THR A 113 12.52 16.67 1.14
C THR A 113 11.95 16.37 2.52
N ARG A 114 10.74 16.85 2.84
CA ARG A 114 10.09 16.65 4.14
C ARG A 114 8.65 16.23 3.97
N LEU A 115 8.26 15.22 4.73
CA LEU A 115 6.88 14.77 4.81
C LEU A 115 6.13 15.60 5.84
N ARG A 116 5.07 16.28 5.41
CA ARG A 116 4.19 17.08 6.28
C ARG A 116 2.94 16.29 6.65
N PRO A 117 2.19 16.70 7.68
CA PRO A 117 0.83 16.21 7.91
C PRO A 117 -0.01 16.27 6.63
N LEU A 118 -0.82 15.23 6.41
CA LEU A 118 -1.54 14.91 5.18
C LEU A 118 -0.67 14.77 3.91
N GLY A 119 0.63 14.60 4.11
CA GLY A 119 1.60 14.38 3.05
C GLY A 119 1.44 12.98 2.46
N LYS A 120 1.38 12.92 1.13
CA LYS A 120 1.42 11.66 0.39
C LYS A 120 2.82 11.06 0.47
N SER A 121 2.90 9.78 0.81
CA SER A 121 4.15 9.08 1.05
C SER A 121 4.15 7.67 0.46
N LYS A 122 5.34 7.08 0.41
CA LYS A 122 5.56 5.71 -0.03
C LYS A 122 6.61 5.02 0.83
N PHE A 123 6.32 3.80 1.25
CA PHE A 123 7.30 2.84 1.72
C PHE A 123 7.95 2.18 0.51
N LYS A 124 9.24 1.88 0.60
CA LYS A 124 9.97 1.20 -0.47
C LYS A 124 10.87 0.12 0.11
N ASP A 125 10.52 -1.12 -0.16
CA ASP A 125 11.45 -2.25 -0.03
C ASP A 125 11.57 -2.95 -1.38
N ASN A 126 12.79 -3.13 -1.87
CA ASN A 126 13.10 -3.67 -3.19
C ASN A 126 12.16 -3.16 -4.31
N TRP A 127 11.24 -3.99 -4.84
CA TRP A 127 10.15 -3.62 -5.77
C TRP A 127 8.76 -3.49 -5.12
N LEU A 128 8.59 -3.79 -3.83
CA LEU A 128 7.34 -3.64 -3.08
C LEU A 128 7.15 -2.20 -2.59
N ARG A 129 5.95 -1.68 -2.75
CA ARG A 129 5.60 -0.31 -2.33
C ARG A 129 4.29 -0.37 -1.58
N LEU A 130 4.26 0.29 -0.43
CA LEU A 130 3.03 0.71 0.22
C LEU A 130 2.88 2.22 0.02
N TYR A 131 1.67 2.67 -0.25
CA TYR A 131 1.33 4.08 -0.34
C TYR A 131 0.55 4.50 0.89
N ALA A 132 0.88 5.66 1.44
CA ALA A 132 0.28 6.10 2.68
C ALA A 132 0.13 7.62 2.77
N ILE A 133 -0.82 8.07 3.58
CA ILE A 133 -0.91 9.46 4.04
C ILE A 133 -0.25 9.55 5.41
N LYS A 134 0.71 10.49 5.57
CA LYS A 134 1.21 10.85 6.90
C LYS A 134 0.10 11.61 7.63
N ILE A 135 -0.38 11.09 8.75
CA ILE A 135 -1.29 11.82 9.62
C ILE A 135 -0.48 12.77 10.49
N ASP A 136 0.52 12.23 11.19
CA ASP A 136 1.42 12.96 12.08
C ASP A 136 2.74 12.20 12.24
N ASP A 137 3.63 12.68 13.12
CA ASP A 137 4.90 12.00 13.44
C ASP A 137 4.66 10.54 13.86
N ASN A 138 5.38 9.64 13.18
CA ASN A 138 5.25 8.19 13.35
C ASN A 138 3.81 7.64 13.21
N ARG A 139 2.92 8.35 12.49
CA ARG A 139 1.49 7.98 12.34
C ARG A 139 1.04 8.00 10.88
N PHE A 140 0.69 6.83 10.35
CA PHE A 140 0.45 6.64 8.91
C PHE A 140 -0.84 5.88 8.62
N LEU A 141 -1.49 6.26 7.52
CA LEU A 141 -2.67 5.60 6.96
C LEU A 141 -2.32 5.00 5.59
N ILE A 142 -2.25 3.67 5.50
CA ILE A 142 -2.03 2.94 4.24
C ILE A 142 -3.26 3.09 3.34
N THR A 143 -3.03 3.39 2.08
CA THR A 143 -4.09 3.58 1.07
C THR A 143 -4.02 2.56 -0.06
N GLY A 144 -2.99 1.71 -0.08
CA GLY A 144 -2.74 0.80 -1.18
C GLY A 144 -1.30 0.28 -1.27
N GLY A 145 -1.08 -0.69 -2.17
CA GLY A 145 0.21 -1.34 -2.39
C GLY A 145 0.45 -1.74 -3.84
N ALA A 146 1.71 -1.87 -4.26
CA ALA A 146 2.09 -2.32 -5.61
C ALA A 146 3.44 -3.04 -5.68
N ILE A 147 3.56 -3.96 -6.64
CA ILE A 147 4.85 -4.48 -7.14
C ILE A 147 5.30 -3.59 -8.32
N LYS A 148 6.41 -2.85 -8.16
CA LYS A 148 6.90 -1.89 -9.15
C LYS A 148 8.08 -2.43 -9.94
N LEU A 149 7.78 -2.89 -11.15
CA LEU A 149 8.77 -3.36 -12.12
C LEU A 149 9.31 -2.27 -13.05
N THR A 150 8.66 -1.09 -13.10
CA THR A 150 9.01 0.02 -13.99
C THR A 150 9.59 1.22 -13.25
N ARG A 151 10.38 2.05 -13.97
CA ARG A 151 10.98 3.26 -13.40
C ARG A 151 9.92 4.33 -13.10
N THR A 152 9.05 4.63 -14.05
CA THR A 152 8.01 5.66 -13.86
C THR A 152 6.65 5.03 -13.55
N MET A 153 5.75 5.78 -12.89
CA MET A 153 4.38 5.29 -12.57
C MET A 153 3.46 5.32 -13.79
N GLN A 154 3.78 6.17 -14.77
CA GLN A 154 3.00 6.37 -16.01
C GLN A 154 3.04 5.16 -16.95
N GLU A 155 4.02 4.27 -16.75
CA GLU A 155 4.24 3.08 -17.59
C GLU A 155 3.35 1.89 -17.18
N ASN A 156 2.56 2.00 -16.10
CA ASN A 156 1.76 0.87 -15.62
C ASN A 156 0.43 1.35 -15.00
N GLU A 157 -0.68 0.84 -15.54
CA GLU A 157 -2.06 1.12 -15.12
C GLU A 157 -2.28 0.86 -13.62
N TYR A 158 -1.67 -0.18 -13.06
CA TYR A 158 -1.75 -0.51 -11.63
C TYR A 158 -1.23 0.64 -10.76
N THR A 159 -0.10 1.25 -11.11
CA THR A 159 0.44 2.39 -10.35
C THR A 159 -0.39 3.67 -10.45
N ASN A 160 -1.18 3.86 -11.52
CA ASN A 160 -2.07 5.01 -11.62
C ASN A 160 -3.28 4.87 -10.67
N ASN A 161 -3.79 3.65 -10.49
CA ASN A 161 -4.87 3.39 -9.52
C ASN A 161 -4.44 3.72 -8.09
N GLU A 162 -3.22 3.37 -7.73
CA GLU A 162 -2.67 3.68 -6.40
C GLU A 162 -2.52 5.20 -6.18
N LEU A 163 -2.14 5.97 -7.22
CA LEU A 163 -2.14 7.43 -7.15
C LEU A 163 -3.54 8.02 -6.97
N TYR A 164 -4.53 7.43 -7.63
CA TYR A 164 -5.92 7.84 -7.51
C TYR A 164 -6.45 7.57 -6.10
N LYS A 165 -6.29 6.34 -5.58
CA LYS A 165 -6.62 5.96 -4.20
C LYS A 165 -6.01 6.90 -3.17
N LEU A 166 -4.70 7.13 -3.26
CA LEU A 166 -3.96 8.01 -2.37
C LEU A 166 -4.48 9.46 -2.43
N SER A 167 -4.88 9.94 -3.61
CA SER A 167 -5.47 11.27 -3.77
C SER A 167 -6.88 11.34 -3.21
N LYS A 168 -7.68 10.28 -3.40
CA LYS A 168 -9.05 10.17 -2.88
C LYS A 168 -9.06 10.18 -1.36
N VAL A 169 -8.25 9.34 -0.72
CA VAL A 169 -8.15 9.28 0.75
C VAL A 169 -7.65 10.60 1.32
N CYS A 170 -6.64 11.22 0.70
CA CYS A 170 -6.16 12.54 1.12
C CYS A 170 -7.26 13.61 1.06
N ASN A 171 -8.11 13.59 0.04
CA ASN A 171 -9.24 14.52 -0.08
C ASN A 171 -10.34 14.21 0.94
N PHE A 172 -10.64 12.93 1.17
CA PHE A 172 -11.58 12.49 2.19
C PHE A 172 -11.19 13.01 3.57
N LEU A 173 -9.95 12.76 4.01
CA LEU A 173 -9.45 13.26 5.31
C LEU A 173 -9.60 14.79 5.45
N LYS A 174 -9.33 15.55 4.39
CA LYS A 174 -9.49 17.01 4.40
C LYS A 174 -10.95 17.44 4.48
N GLN A 175 -11.87 16.69 3.86
CA GLN A 175 -13.31 16.97 3.88
C GLN A 175 -13.90 16.70 5.27
N GLU A 176 -13.44 15.64 5.92
CA GLU A 176 -13.77 15.31 7.31
C GLU A 176 -13.04 16.21 8.34
N GLY A 177 -12.28 17.21 7.89
CA GLY A 177 -11.65 18.19 8.78
C GLY A 177 -10.41 17.68 9.53
N VAL A 178 -9.77 16.60 9.07
CA VAL A 178 -8.50 16.13 9.63
C VAL A 178 -7.37 17.08 9.24
N PHE A 179 -6.55 17.51 10.20
CA PHE A 179 -5.34 18.32 9.99
C PHE A 179 -4.16 17.93 10.90
N ASP A 180 -4.39 17.10 11.91
CA ASP A 180 -3.42 16.58 12.88
C ASP A 180 -3.90 15.27 13.53
N SER A 181 -3.17 14.76 14.52
CA SER A 181 -3.54 13.56 15.27
C SER A 181 -4.90 13.69 15.99
N ASP A 182 -5.16 14.82 16.65
CA ASP A 182 -6.37 15.01 17.45
C ASP A 182 -7.63 14.96 16.57
N SER A 183 -7.63 15.69 15.46
CA SER A 183 -8.73 15.68 14.48
C SER A 183 -8.89 14.32 13.77
N PHE A 184 -7.81 13.52 13.65
CA PHE A 184 -7.90 12.16 13.14
C PHE A 184 -8.52 11.20 14.17
N ASP A 185 -8.18 11.34 15.45
CA ASP A 185 -8.78 10.56 16.54
C ASP A 185 -10.27 10.86 16.70
N GLU A 186 -10.68 12.13 16.54
CA GLU A 186 -12.10 12.52 16.48
C GLU A 186 -12.83 11.79 15.35
N LEU A 187 -12.27 11.79 14.13
CA LEU A 187 -12.84 11.04 13.01
C LEU A 187 -12.96 9.55 13.32
N LEU A 188 -11.89 8.91 13.84
CA LEU A 188 -11.91 7.49 14.20
C LEU A 188 -13.02 7.16 15.20
N PHE A 189 -13.23 8.03 16.19
CA PHE A 189 -14.30 7.86 17.17
C PHE A 189 -15.69 7.97 16.52
N GLU A 190 -15.89 8.93 15.61
CA GLU A 190 -17.15 9.12 14.89
C GLU A 190 -17.51 7.94 13.98
N VAL A 191 -16.54 7.33 13.28
CA VAL A 191 -16.80 6.18 12.40
C VAL A 191 -16.91 4.84 13.13
N THR A 192 -16.54 4.76 14.40
CA THR A 192 -16.63 3.53 15.22
C THR A 192 -17.94 3.44 16.02
N LEU A 193 -18.75 4.51 16.03
CA LEU A 193 -20.08 4.59 16.65
C LEU A 193 -21.20 4.02 15.76
#